data_AF-A0A1E5JMD6-F1
#
_entry.id   AF-A0A1E5JMD6-F1
#
_cell.length_a   1.000
_cell.length_b   1.000
_cell.length_c   1.000
_cell.angle_alpha   90.00
_cell.angle_beta   90.00
_cell.angle_gamma   90.00
#
_symmetry.space_group_name_H-M   'P 1'
#
loop_
_entity.id
_entity.type
_entity.pdbx_description
1 polymer ?
#
loop_
_entity_poly.entity_id
_entity_poly.type
_entity_poly.pdbx_seq_one_letter_code
_entity_poly.pdbx_strand_id
1 'polypeptide(L)'
;MSNAKDALLESSNLNKTLIVKTSLTNYKDKIEIQVFDNGIGIEKENLDKIFIFGFTTKQSGHGFGLHASALAINELGGEIHANSEGIEKGATFTIYLPNRKASFLKKMRGVNHE
;
A
#
# COMPACT_ATOMS: atom_id res chain seq x y z
N MET A 1 -8.27 0.17 3.74
CA MET A 1 -8.77 1.43 4.35
C MET A 1 -9.01 1.35 5.85
N SER A 2 -9.47 0.24 6.44
CA SER A 2 -9.65 0.16 7.91
C SER A 2 -8.39 0.54 8.70
N ASN A 3 -7.21 0.13 8.24
CA ASN A 3 -5.95 0.46 8.90
C ASN A 3 -5.70 1.96 9.02
N ALA A 4 -5.89 2.71 7.92
CA ALA A 4 -5.76 4.16 7.94
C ALA A 4 -6.78 4.82 8.87
N LYS A 5 -8.04 4.36 8.85
CA LYS A 5 -9.08 4.86 9.77
C LYS A 5 -8.66 4.66 11.23
N ASP A 6 -8.21 3.47 11.59
CA ASP A 6 -7.82 3.17 12.97
C ASP A 6 -6.59 3.99 13.38
N ALA A 7 -5.59 4.12 12.49
CA ALA A 7 -4.41 4.94 12.72
C ALA A 7 -4.76 6.43 12.93
N LEU A 8 -5.73 6.95 12.18
CA LEU A 8 -6.25 8.31 12.36
C LEU A 8 -7.06 8.48 13.65
N LEU A 9 -7.72 7.43 14.13
CA LEU A 9 -8.45 7.48 15.40
C LEU A 9 -7.50 7.46 16.60
N GLU A 10 -6.39 6.75 16.49
CA GLU A 10 -5.37 6.62 17.53
C GLU A 10 -4.42 7.82 17.62
N SER A 11 -4.22 8.55 16.51
CA SER A 11 -3.33 9.71 16.52
C SER A 11 -3.88 10.91 17.29
N SER A 12 -2.97 11.75 17.76
CA SER A 12 -3.30 13.03 18.41
C SER A 12 -3.71 14.12 17.41
N ASN A 13 -3.64 13.84 16.11
CA ASN A 13 -3.87 14.82 15.06
C ASN A 13 -5.37 15.14 14.92
N LEU A 14 -5.71 16.42 15.12
CA LEU A 14 -7.08 16.91 14.98
C LEU A 14 -7.52 16.99 13.51
N ASN A 15 -6.60 17.25 12.58
CA ASN A 15 -6.87 17.42 11.16
C ASN A 15 -6.66 16.11 10.41
N LYS A 16 -7.54 15.14 10.69
CA LYS A 16 -7.47 13.79 10.14
C LYS A 16 -7.61 13.81 8.62
N THR A 17 -6.61 13.28 7.94
CA THR A 17 -6.49 13.30 6.48
C THR A 17 -6.19 11.90 5.98
N LEU A 18 -7.00 11.45 5.02
CA LEU A 18 -6.79 10.24 4.25
C LEU A 18 -6.82 10.62 2.77
N ILE A 19 -5.73 10.39 2.06
CA ILE A 19 -5.60 10.69 0.63
C ILE A 19 -5.42 9.38 -0.11
N VAL A 20 -6.20 9.19 -1.17
CA VAL A 20 -5.96 8.14 -2.16
C VAL A 20 -5.62 8.79 -3.47
N LYS A 21 -4.46 8.44 -4.00
CA LYS A 21 -3.97 8.91 -5.29
C LYS A 21 -3.77 7.72 -6.20
N THR A 22 -4.22 7.86 -7.45
CA THR A 22 -3.94 6.89 -8.51
C THR A 22 -3.18 7.59 -9.62
N SER A 23 -2.09 6.99 -10.09
CA SER A 23 -1.28 7.54 -11.16
C SER A 23 -0.91 6.43 -12.15
N LEU A 24 -0.72 6.80 -13.42
CA LEU A 24 0.01 5.96 -14.37
C LEU A 24 1.49 6.28 -14.21
N THR A 25 2.30 5.26 -14.02
CA THR A 25 3.75 5.44 -13.94
C THR A 25 4.40 4.90 -15.20
N ASN A 26 5.50 5.55 -15.62
CA ASN A 26 6.36 5.00 -16.66
C ASN A 26 7.23 3.85 -16.12
N TYR A 27 7.24 3.61 -14.80
CA TYR A 27 7.94 2.50 -14.17
C TYR A 27 7.20 1.19 -14.45
N LYS A 28 7.82 0.33 -15.27
CA LYS A 28 7.33 -1.02 -15.62
C LYS A 28 5.88 -1.07 -16.16
N ASP A 29 5.40 0.02 -16.75
CA ASP A 29 3.99 0.20 -17.17
C ASP A 29 2.98 -0.22 -16.08
N LYS A 30 3.24 0.17 -14.83
CA LYS A 30 2.34 -0.15 -13.72
C LYS A 30 1.42 1.03 -13.40
N ILE A 31 0.23 0.69 -12.95
CA ILE A 31 -0.67 1.60 -12.24
C ILE A 31 -0.15 1.68 -10.80
N GLU A 32 0.04 2.90 -10.30
CA GLU A 32 0.38 3.15 -8.90
C GLU A 32 -0.85 3.66 -8.16
N ILE A 33 -1.09 3.10 -6.98
CA ILE A 33 -2.13 3.52 -6.05
C ILE A 33 -1.43 3.82 -4.73
N GLN A 34 -1.50 5.06 -4.28
CA GLN A 34 -0.98 5.49 -2.99
C GLN A 34 -2.14 5.77 -2.04
N VAL A 35 -2.08 5.20 -0.85
CA VAL A 35 -2.98 5.48 0.27
C VAL A 35 -2.13 6.12 1.36
N PHE A 36 -2.29 7.42 1.54
CA PHE A 36 -1.63 8.20 2.57
C PHE A 36 -2.61 8.52 3.70
N ASP A 37 -2.19 8.32 4.94
CA ASP A 37 -2.85 8.87 6.11
C ASP A 37 -1.86 9.67 6.96
N ASN A 38 -2.38 10.64 7.72
CA ASN A 38 -1.62 11.37 8.74
C ASN A 38 -1.94 10.87 10.16
N GLY A 39 -2.17 9.55 10.30
CA GLY A 39 -2.46 8.89 11.56
C GLY A 39 -1.21 8.69 12.44
N ILE A 40 -1.29 7.73 13.35
CA ILE A 40 -0.24 7.47 14.36
C ILE A 40 1.10 7.00 13.75
N GLY A 41 1.13 6.63 12.47
CA GLY A 41 2.33 6.15 11.80
C GLY A 41 2.72 4.72 12.19
N ILE A 42 3.91 4.30 11.77
CA ILE A 42 4.43 2.94 11.94
C ILE A 42 5.88 3.02 12.41
N GLU A 43 6.22 2.32 13.48
CA GLU A 43 7.62 2.18 13.91
C GLU A 43 8.45 1.48 12.83
N LYS A 44 9.70 1.90 12.67
CA LYS A 44 10.58 1.41 11.61
C LYS A 44 10.79 -0.11 11.69
N GLU A 45 10.87 -0.65 12.90
CA GLU A 45 11.07 -2.06 13.20
C GLU A 45 9.86 -2.94 12.83
N ASN A 46 8.70 -2.31 12.59
CA ASN A 46 7.47 -2.98 12.23
C ASN A 46 7.20 -2.94 10.73
N LEU A 47 7.81 -2.04 9.95
CA LEU A 47 7.58 -1.89 8.50
C LEU A 47 7.79 -3.20 7.72
N ASP A 48 8.80 -3.99 8.08
CA ASP A 48 9.08 -5.28 7.43
C ASP A 48 8.13 -6.39 7.93
N LYS A 49 7.49 -6.19 9.08
CA LYS A 49 6.66 -7.20 9.75
C LYS A 49 5.18 -7.05 9.45
N ILE A 50 4.71 -5.87 9.07
CA ILE A 50 3.27 -5.59 8.92
C ILE A 50 2.55 -6.47 7.88
N PHE A 51 3.31 -7.08 6.96
CA PHE A 51 2.79 -8.01 5.94
C PHE A 51 2.87 -9.48 6.36
N ILE A 52 3.49 -9.80 7.50
CA ILE A 52 3.58 -11.16 8.03
C ILE A 52 2.20 -11.59 8.53
N PHE A 53 1.83 -12.84 8.23
CA PHE A 53 0.58 -13.42 8.68
C PHE A 53 0.44 -13.35 10.20
N GLY A 54 -0.67 -12.77 10.67
CA GLY A 54 -0.98 -12.67 12.09
C GLY A 54 -0.28 -11.51 12.82
N PHE A 55 0.58 -10.74 12.16
CA PHE A 55 1.23 -9.59 12.80
C PHE A 55 0.22 -8.46 13.03
N THR A 56 0.16 -7.96 14.26
CA THR A 56 -0.66 -6.79 14.61
C THR A 56 -0.10 -6.07 15.82
N THR A 57 -0.25 -4.74 15.82
CA THR A 57 0.01 -3.88 16.99
C THR A 57 -1.28 -3.49 17.72
N LYS A 58 -2.44 -3.89 17.18
CA LYS A 58 -3.76 -3.52 17.72
C LYS A 58 -4.20 -4.53 18.78
N GLN A 59 -4.70 -4.06 19.92
CA GLN A 59 -5.16 -4.93 21.02
C GLN A 59 -6.25 -5.93 20.60
N SER A 60 -7.14 -5.56 19.67
CA SER A 60 -8.24 -6.41 19.17
C SER A 60 -8.07 -6.84 17.71
N GLY A 61 -6.91 -6.58 17.10
CA GLY A 61 -6.61 -6.96 15.73
C GLY A 61 -6.09 -8.39 15.62
N HIS A 62 -6.43 -9.08 14.54
CA HIS A 62 -5.89 -10.42 14.26
C HIS A 62 -4.68 -10.41 13.31
N GLY A 63 -4.39 -9.27 12.68
CA GLY A 63 -3.24 -9.16 11.75
C GLY A 63 -3.42 -9.80 10.38
N PHE A 64 -4.65 -10.14 9.97
CA PHE A 64 -4.87 -10.83 8.69
C PHE A 64 -5.11 -9.90 7.50
N GLY A 65 -5.63 -8.69 7.74
CA GLY A 65 -6.09 -7.82 6.65
C GLY A 65 -4.98 -7.38 5.70
N LEU A 66 -3.84 -6.95 6.23
CA LEU A 66 -2.73 -6.47 5.40
C LEU A 66 -2.00 -7.62 4.71
N HIS A 67 -1.86 -8.76 5.38
CA HIS A 67 -1.34 -9.99 4.78
C HIS A 67 -2.22 -10.46 3.60
N ALA A 68 -3.54 -10.56 3.80
CA ALA A 68 -4.48 -10.94 2.74
C ALA A 68 -4.46 -9.96 1.56
N SER A 69 -4.31 -8.65 1.85
CA SER A 69 -4.16 -7.64 0.80
C SER A 69 -2.87 -7.85 0.00
N ALA A 70 -1.75 -8.13 0.66
CA ALA A 70 -0.49 -8.41 -0.01
C ALA A 70 -0.55 -9.67 -0.89
N LEU A 71 -1.20 -10.74 -0.40
CA LEU A 71 -1.44 -11.96 -1.20
C LEU A 71 -2.25 -11.64 -2.46
N ALA A 72 -3.41 -10.99 -2.32
CA ALA A 72 -4.26 -10.64 -3.45
C ALA A 72 -3.54 -9.74 -4.48
N ILE A 73 -2.75 -8.77 -4.00
CA ILE A 73 -1.96 -7.89 -4.87
C ILE A 73 -0.87 -8.69 -5.61
N ASN A 74 -0.19 -9.62 -4.94
CA ASN A 74 0.79 -10.51 -5.56
C ASN A 74 0.15 -11.44 -6.59
N GLU A 75 -1.03 -12.00 -6.32
CA GLU A 75 -1.80 -12.82 -7.29
C GLU A 75 -2.19 -12.05 -8.54
N LEU A 76 -2.38 -10.74 -8.43
CA LEU A 76 -2.62 -9.84 -9.56
C LEU A 76 -1.34 -9.46 -10.32
N GLY A 77 -0.17 -10.00 -9.94
CA GLY A 77 1.14 -9.65 -10.49
C GLY A 77 1.64 -8.27 -10.04
N GLY A 78 1.07 -7.76 -8.95
CA GLY A 78 1.43 -6.50 -8.33
C GLY A 78 2.42 -6.64 -7.19
N GLU A 79 2.63 -5.52 -6.49
CA GLU A 79 3.43 -5.44 -5.27
C GLU A 79 2.85 -4.33 -4.38
N ILE A 80 3.02 -4.47 -3.07
CA ILE A 80 2.61 -3.48 -2.06
C ILE A 80 3.80 -3.15 -1.17
N HIS A 81 3.97 -1.86 -0.91
CA HIS A 81 5.02 -1.29 -0.07
C HIS A 81 4.41 -0.38 0.98
N ALA A 82 5.06 -0.26 2.12
CA ALA A 82 4.68 0.69 3.17
C ALA A 82 5.86 1.57 3.55
N ASN A 83 5.58 2.85 3.81
CA ASN A 83 6.55 3.82 4.30
C ASN A 83 5.93 4.65 5.41
N SER A 84 6.70 4.96 6.44
CA SER A 84 6.33 5.88 7.52
C SER A 84 7.61 6.53 8.07
N GLU A 85 7.55 7.81 8.41
CA GLU A 85 8.66 8.52 9.08
C GLU A 85 8.69 8.28 10.60
N GLY A 86 7.80 7.42 11.11
CA GLY A 86 7.71 7.05 12.51
C GLY A 86 6.39 7.46 13.16
N ILE A 87 6.36 7.38 14.49
CA ILE A 87 5.16 7.67 15.29
C ILE A 87 4.73 9.14 15.14
N GLU A 88 3.42 9.35 15.01
CA GLU A 88 2.73 10.62 14.72
C GLU A 88 3.10 11.26 13.36
N LYS A 89 3.67 10.49 12.43
CA LYS A 89 4.00 10.98 11.07
C LYS A 89 3.11 10.40 9.97
N GLY A 90 2.13 9.58 10.33
CA GLY A 90 1.29 8.89 9.36
C GLY A 90 2.02 7.82 8.56
N ALA A 91 1.34 7.28 7.56
CA ALA A 91 1.87 6.22 6.73
C ALA A 91 1.42 6.36 5.27
N THR A 92 2.26 5.87 4.36
CA THR A 92 1.92 5.71 2.94
C THR A 92 2.01 4.24 2.57
N PHE A 93 0.92 3.68 2.07
CA PHE A 93 0.90 2.39 1.40
C PHE A 93 0.89 2.61 -0.11
N THR A 94 1.87 2.06 -0.80
CA THR A 94 2.00 2.16 -2.26
C THR A 94 1.78 0.80 -2.89
N ILE A 95 0.80 0.71 -3.79
CA ILE A 95 0.44 -0.50 -4.50
C ILE A 95 0.79 -0.27 -5.97
N TYR A 96 1.52 -1.21 -6.57
CA TYR A 96 1.74 -1.25 -8.00
C TYR A 96 1.02 -2.43 -8.63
N LEU A 97 0.24 -2.19 -9.68
CA LEU A 97 -0.48 -3.23 -10.43
C LEU A 97 -0.11 -3.16 -11.92
N PRO A 98 -0.03 -4.29 -12.64
CA PRO A 98 0.21 -4.29 -14.08
C PRO A 98 -0.86 -3.50 -14.84
N ASN A 99 -0.45 -2.60 -15.74
CA ASN A 99 -1.37 -1.97 -16.68
C ASN A 99 -1.65 -2.94 -17.84
N ARG A 100 -2.66 -3.80 -17.69
CA ARG A 100 -3.04 -4.83 -18.67
C ARG A 100 -3.42 -4.27 -20.04
N LYS A 101 -3.95 -3.04 -20.10
CA LYS A 101 -4.28 -2.38 -21.38
C LYS A 101 -3.02 -1.90 -22.10
N ALA A 102 -2.05 -1.31 -21.38
CA ALA A 102 -0.78 -0.89 -21.96
C ALA A 102 0.07 -2.09 -22.42
N SER A 103 0.17 -3.14 -21.60
CA SER A 103 0.90 -4.37 -21.93
C SER A 103 0.26 -5.12 -23.11
N PHE A 104 -1.07 -5.20 -23.18
CA PHE A 104 -1.77 -5.76 -24.35
C PHE A 104 -1.50 -4.97 -25.64
N LEU A 105 -1.57 -3.64 -25.59
CA LEU A 105 -1.30 -2.78 -26.75
C LEU A 105 0.17 -2.85 -27.20
N LYS A 106 1.14 -2.97 -26.28
CA LYS A 106 2.55 -3.20 -26.63
C LYS A 106 2.74 -4.56 -27.33
N LYS A 107 2.08 -5.61 -26.82
CA LYS A 107 2.12 -6.95 -27.42
C LYS A 107 1.52 -6.98 -28.84
N MET A 108 0.43 -6.26 -29.09
CA MET A 108 -0.13 -6.10 -30.44
C MET A 108 0.75 -5.29 -31.39
N ARG A 109 1.54 -4.34 -30.87
CA ARG A 109 2.45 -3.50 -31.66
C ARG A 109 3.81 -4.13 -31.97
N GLY A 110 4.04 -5.39 -31.57
CA GLY A 110 5.26 -6.13 -31.89
C GLY A 110 6.53 -5.63 -31.20
N VAL A 111 6.41 -4.77 -30.18
CA VAL A 111 7.57 -4.29 -29.42
C VAL A 111 7.83 -5.26 -28.26
N ASN A 112 8.49 -6.37 -28.56
CA ASN A 112 9.10 -7.23 -27.55
C ASN A 112 10.39 -6.54 -27.10
N HIS A 113 10.49 -6.18 -25.82
CA HIS A 113 11.79 -5.92 -25.21
C HIS A 113 12.18 -7.15 -24.41
N GLU A 114 13.37 -7.66 -24.74
CA GLU A 114 14.17 -8.62 -23.98
C GLU A 114 14.39 -8.17 -22.53
#